data_AF-A0A524C6U7-F1
#
_entry.id   AF-A0A524C6U7-F1
#
_cell.length_a   1.000
_cell.length_b   1.000
_cell.length_c   1.000
_cell.angle_alpha   90.00
_cell.angle_beta   90.00
_cell.angle_gamma   90.00
#
_symmetry.space_group_name_H-M   'P 1'
#
loop_
_entity.id
_entity.type
_entity.pdbx_description
1 polymer ?
#
loop_
_entity_poly.entity_id
_entity_poly.type
_entity_poly.pdbx_seq_one_letter_code
_entity_poly.pdbx_strand_id
1 'polypeptide(L)'
;MMEQDIISSVLYIQLDDEIGPNPIVCIPSSFPTVNKMHVSIKVVTVLSGEHGKVPEELVILPFPSLKLKGIIKYIKWDDPKRRGGIGQAAIAILFEDVNDVIFYKYFEQLSSPFDEVGEKFIDLELNKAKLDEYETEIGNLNLKIKNLLKELSIQETSNTESMEFPKLKLKDSTMIDYKFKIIVLGDPGVGKTSLILRYTNNAFRRSYIPTLGVHVSDKIFKINDTVIQLVIWDLAGQQKFSTMRHQFYVGSDGFILVFDLTNPTSFENLSNWFLDIQNQFKDQTPIIGYVIGNKCDLEGNIRIKSENAKELAGYLNLDFIETSALSGKNVAKIFTQIAESLYKSFTE
;
A
#
# COMPACT_ATOMS: atom_id res chain seq x y z
N MET A 1 -4.41 21.69 4.49
CA MET A 1 -4.85 21.26 5.84
C MET A 1 -4.06 20.02 6.22
N MET A 2 -2.91 20.16 6.88
CA MET A 2 -2.13 19.05 7.46
C MET A 2 -1.74 19.44 8.89
N GLU A 3 -2.75 19.68 9.72
CA GLU A 3 -2.60 19.99 11.15
C GLU A 3 -2.89 18.80 12.07
N GLN A 4 -3.39 17.68 11.52
CA GLN A 4 -3.53 16.44 12.28
C GLN A 4 -2.22 15.66 12.27
N ASP A 5 -1.80 15.18 13.44
CA ASP A 5 -0.60 14.39 13.58
C ASP A 5 -0.77 13.04 12.86
N ILE A 6 -0.19 12.91 11.67
CA ILE A 6 -0.33 11.74 10.80
C ILE A 6 0.34 10.48 11.38
N ILE A 7 1.30 10.66 12.30
CA ILE A 7 1.97 9.59 13.03
C ILE A 7 1.38 9.53 14.44
N SER A 8 0.78 8.39 14.80
CA SER A 8 0.25 8.17 16.13
C SER A 8 1.35 7.93 17.16
N SER A 9 2.41 7.20 16.80
CA SER A 9 3.57 6.96 17.67
C SER A 9 4.76 6.43 16.87
N VAL A 10 5.97 6.65 17.37
CA VAL A 10 7.19 5.97 16.90
C VAL A 10 7.74 5.15 18.05
N LEU A 11 8.09 3.89 17.80
CA LEU A 11 8.54 2.94 18.81
C LEU A 11 9.90 2.36 18.44
N TYR A 12 10.76 2.21 19.44
CA TYR A 12 11.93 1.35 19.40
C TYR A 12 11.67 0.12 20.26
N ILE A 13 11.90 -1.07 19.72
CA ILE A 13 11.63 -2.36 20.36
C ILE A 13 12.91 -3.20 20.32
N GLN A 14 13.60 -3.32 21.44
CA GLN A 14 14.77 -4.20 21.57
C GLN A 14 14.29 -5.64 21.80
N LEU A 15 14.94 -6.60 21.15
CA LEU A 15 14.57 -8.01 21.20
C LEU A 15 15.60 -8.83 21.99
N ASP A 16 15.09 -9.81 22.72
CA ASP A 16 15.85 -10.79 23.50
C ASP A 16 16.29 -11.95 22.61
N ASP A 17 17.54 -12.36 22.79
CA ASP A 17 18.15 -13.46 22.07
C ASP A 17 18.34 -14.70 22.98
N GLU A 18 18.13 -14.59 24.31
CA GLU A 18 18.38 -15.67 25.27
C GLU A 18 17.22 -16.67 25.39
N ILE A 19 15.97 -16.21 25.25
CA ILE A 19 14.73 -17.03 25.40
C ILE A 19 13.96 -17.12 24.06
N GLY A 20 14.53 -16.59 22.98
CA GLY A 20 13.82 -16.31 21.72
C GLY A 20 13.35 -14.85 21.66
N PRO A 21 12.86 -14.36 20.50
CA PRO A 21 12.60 -12.94 20.26
C PRO A 21 11.52 -12.43 21.20
N ASN A 22 11.87 -11.99 22.40
CA ASN A 22 10.95 -11.40 23.36
C ASN A 22 11.29 -9.92 23.48
N PRO A 23 10.33 -9.00 23.58
CA PRO A 23 10.65 -7.60 23.75
C PRO A 23 11.29 -7.35 25.13
N ILE A 24 12.50 -6.80 25.15
CA ILE A 24 13.20 -6.38 26.38
C ILE A 24 12.83 -4.94 26.73
N VAL A 25 12.87 -4.06 25.72
CA VAL A 25 12.68 -2.62 25.88
C VAL A 25 11.71 -2.13 24.83
N CYS A 26 10.75 -1.30 25.23
CA CYS A 26 9.86 -0.58 24.33
C CYS A 26 9.72 0.90 24.74
N ILE A 27 10.26 1.78 23.89
CA ILE A 27 10.37 3.24 24.08
C ILE A 27 9.52 3.95 23.02
N PRO A 28 8.87 5.09 23.31
CA PRO A 28 8.94 5.90 24.54
C PRO A 28 8.13 5.33 25.69
N SER A 29 8.55 5.65 26.92
CA SER A 29 7.87 5.25 28.16
C SER A 29 6.39 5.67 28.20
N SER A 30 6.06 6.78 27.54
CA SER A 30 4.72 7.38 27.42
C SER A 30 3.71 6.57 26.61
N PHE A 31 4.13 5.65 25.73
CA PHE A 31 3.20 4.82 24.99
C PHE A 31 2.52 3.78 25.93
N PRO A 32 1.19 3.61 25.92
CA PRO A 32 0.49 2.79 26.91
C PRO A 32 1.03 1.36 27.00
N THR A 33 1.30 0.88 28.22
CA THR A 33 1.95 -0.43 28.47
C THR A 33 1.22 -1.61 27.81
N VAL A 34 -0.12 -1.62 27.83
CA VAL A 34 -0.93 -2.67 27.18
C VAL A 34 -0.72 -2.65 25.67
N ASN A 35 -0.62 -1.46 25.06
CA ASN A 35 -0.42 -1.32 23.63
C ASN A 35 1.00 -1.71 23.21
N LYS A 36 2.02 -1.39 24.03
CA LYS A 36 3.40 -1.86 23.83
C LYS A 36 3.46 -3.36 23.68
N MET A 37 2.83 -4.09 24.60
CA MET A 37 2.80 -5.55 24.59
C MET A 37 2.17 -6.09 23.30
N HIS A 38 1.02 -5.55 22.88
CA HIS A 38 0.38 -5.97 21.63
C HIS A 38 1.25 -5.73 20.39
N VAL A 39 1.89 -4.57 20.32
CA VAL A 39 2.76 -4.25 19.17
C VAL A 39 3.99 -5.14 19.16
N SER A 40 4.66 -5.26 20.29
CA SER A 40 5.89 -6.05 20.42
C SER A 40 5.68 -7.54 20.14
N ILE A 41 4.60 -8.17 20.63
CA ILE A 41 4.30 -9.58 20.35
C ILE A 41 4.16 -9.82 18.84
N LYS A 42 3.48 -8.92 18.13
CA LYS A 42 3.25 -9.08 16.69
C LYS A 42 4.51 -8.86 15.87
N VAL A 43 5.35 -7.88 16.25
CA VAL A 43 6.68 -7.64 15.67
C VAL A 43 7.55 -8.89 15.82
N VAL A 44 7.57 -9.48 17.01
CA VAL A 44 8.28 -10.73 17.32
C VAL A 44 7.82 -11.91 16.47
N THR A 45 6.51 -12.05 16.28
CA THR A 45 5.92 -13.20 15.58
C THR A 45 6.39 -13.27 14.13
N VAL A 46 6.64 -12.12 13.48
CA VAL A 46 7.16 -12.05 12.11
C VAL A 46 8.57 -12.66 12.01
N LEU A 47 9.39 -12.50 13.04
CA LEU A 47 10.74 -13.06 13.08
C LEU A 47 10.74 -14.58 13.31
N SER A 48 9.67 -15.12 13.89
CA SER A 48 9.54 -16.53 14.27
C SER A 48 8.88 -17.42 13.20
N GLY A 49 8.53 -16.88 12.02
CA GLY A 49 7.90 -17.61 10.90
C GLY A 49 8.84 -18.55 10.12
N GLU A 50 8.33 -19.20 9.07
CA GLU A 50 8.88 -20.41 8.37
C GLU A 50 10.37 -20.39 7.93
N HIS A 51 11.08 -19.27 8.02
CA HIS A 51 12.51 -19.22 7.69
C HIS A 51 13.42 -18.51 8.71
N GLY A 52 12.92 -18.02 9.85
CA GLY A 52 13.74 -17.43 10.93
C GLY A 52 14.68 -16.29 10.50
N LYS A 53 14.43 -15.69 9.32
CA LYS A 53 15.26 -14.62 8.74
C LYS A 53 14.61 -13.28 9.03
N VAL A 54 15.40 -12.39 9.62
CA VAL A 54 15.03 -10.99 9.84
C VAL A 54 14.78 -10.32 8.48
N PRO A 55 13.62 -9.68 8.25
CA PRO A 55 13.36 -8.93 7.02
C PRO A 55 14.35 -7.77 6.86
N GLU A 56 14.98 -7.67 5.68
CA GLU A 56 15.89 -6.55 5.36
C GLU A 56 15.12 -5.29 4.93
N GLU A 57 13.96 -5.48 4.32
CA GLU A 57 13.07 -4.41 3.84
C GLU A 57 12.07 -3.98 4.91
N LEU A 58 11.44 -2.82 4.69
CA LEU A 58 10.32 -2.37 5.50
C LEU A 58 9.13 -3.35 5.41
N VAL A 59 8.49 -3.58 6.55
CA VAL A 59 7.31 -4.45 6.66
C VAL A 59 6.13 -3.66 7.21
N ILE A 60 4.94 -3.88 6.66
CA ILE A 60 3.72 -3.28 7.20
C ILE A 60 2.94 -4.31 8.00
N LEU A 61 2.62 -3.97 9.25
CA LEU A 61 1.81 -4.82 10.11
C LEU A 61 0.52 -4.12 10.54
N PRO A 62 -0.65 -4.77 10.40
CA PRO A 62 -1.88 -4.23 10.97
C PRO A 62 -1.95 -4.51 12.47
N PHE A 63 -2.51 -3.60 13.25
CA PHE A 63 -2.80 -3.77 14.68
C PHE A 63 -4.30 -3.52 14.94
N PRO A 64 -5.19 -4.49 14.58
CA PRO A 64 -6.64 -4.26 14.61
C PRO A 64 -7.19 -3.90 16.00
N SER A 65 -6.63 -4.50 17.06
CA SER A 65 -7.02 -4.21 18.44
C SER A 65 -6.72 -2.76 18.87
N LEU A 66 -5.84 -2.07 18.15
CA LEU A 66 -5.48 -0.67 18.38
C LEU A 66 -6.08 0.27 17.33
N LYS A 67 -6.73 -0.26 16.28
CA LYS A 67 -7.12 0.50 15.07
C LYS A 67 -5.95 1.27 14.43
N LEU A 68 -4.76 0.66 14.49
CA LEU A 68 -3.53 1.21 13.94
C LEU A 68 -2.93 0.24 12.94
N LYS A 69 -2.04 0.77 12.10
CA LYS A 69 -1.06 0.02 11.33
C LYS A 69 0.32 0.51 11.68
N GLY A 70 1.34 -0.28 11.34
CA GLY A 70 2.72 0.12 11.54
C GLY A 70 3.63 -0.26 10.39
N ILE A 71 4.52 0.66 10.03
CA ILE A 71 5.69 0.39 9.18
C ILE A 71 6.85 0.07 10.09
N ILE A 72 7.49 -1.07 9.86
CA ILE A 72 8.51 -1.65 10.73
C ILE A 72 9.79 -1.87 9.94
N LYS A 73 10.90 -1.38 10.47
CA LYS A 73 12.26 -1.75 10.08
C LYS A 73 12.85 -2.65 11.14
N TYR A 74 13.37 -3.80 10.74
CA TYR A 74 14.19 -4.62 11.62
C TYR A 74 15.66 -4.26 11.44
N ILE A 75 16.40 -4.25 12.54
CA ILE A 75 17.84 -4.01 12.57
C ILE A 75 18.53 -5.16 13.28
N LYS A 76 19.74 -5.48 12.82
CA LYS A 76 20.61 -6.52 13.36
C LYS A 76 22.03 -5.99 13.43
N TRP A 77 22.78 -6.38 14.45
CA TRP A 77 24.20 -6.04 14.59
C TRP A 77 24.95 -7.16 15.28
N ASP A 78 26.26 -7.22 15.09
CA ASP A 78 27.11 -8.18 15.79
C ASP A 78 27.33 -7.71 17.23
N ASP A 79 27.01 -8.58 18.20
CA ASP A 79 27.28 -8.37 19.62
C ASP A 79 27.85 -9.66 20.23
N PRO A 80 29.19 -9.80 20.28
CA PRO A 80 29.86 -10.99 20.81
C PRO A 80 29.55 -11.29 22.28
N LYS A 81 28.96 -10.32 23.01
CA LYS A 81 28.59 -10.50 24.42
C LYS A 81 27.27 -11.27 24.56
N ARG A 82 26.47 -11.40 23.50
CA ARG A 82 25.22 -12.17 23.48
C ARG A 82 25.49 -13.62 23.09
N ARG A 83 24.67 -14.55 23.59
CA ARG A 83 24.84 -16.01 23.37
C ARG A 83 24.81 -16.42 21.90
N GLY A 84 24.12 -15.64 21.05
CA GLY A 84 24.07 -15.82 19.59
C GLY A 84 25.05 -14.93 18.80
N GLY A 85 25.84 -14.08 19.47
CA GLY A 85 26.78 -13.16 18.83
C GLY A 85 26.12 -12.02 18.04
N ILE A 86 24.79 -11.89 18.09
CA ILE A 86 24.00 -10.95 17.30
C ILE A 86 23.00 -10.28 18.25
N GLY A 87 22.80 -8.97 18.10
CA GLY A 87 21.67 -8.24 18.69
C GLY A 87 20.63 -7.90 17.63
N GLN A 88 19.36 -7.84 18.04
CA GLN A 88 18.24 -7.52 17.17
C GLN A 88 17.29 -6.50 17.79
N ALA A 89 16.70 -5.66 16.94
CA ALA A 89 15.67 -4.71 17.34
C ALA A 89 14.74 -4.38 16.17
N ALA A 90 13.64 -3.71 16.48
CA ALA A 90 12.68 -3.21 15.51
C ALA A 90 12.32 -1.75 15.80
N ILE A 91 12.15 -0.99 14.73
CA ILE A 91 11.73 0.41 14.75
C ILE A 91 10.37 0.46 14.07
N ALA A 92 9.35 0.98 14.75
CA ALA A 92 7.99 0.99 14.24
C ALA A 92 7.42 2.40 14.23
N ILE A 93 6.86 2.83 13.10
CA ILE A 93 6.00 4.02 13.03
C ILE A 93 4.56 3.55 12.96
N LEU A 94 3.73 3.99 13.89
CA LEU A 94 2.30 3.67 13.97
C LEU A 94 1.45 4.82 13.44
N PHE A 95 0.39 4.48 12.71
CA PHE A 95 -0.56 5.43 12.15
C PHE A 95 -1.96 4.82 12.05
N GLU A 96 -2.98 5.68 12.01
CA GLU A 96 -4.38 5.28 11.84
C GLU A 96 -4.72 4.99 10.37
N ASP A 97 -5.77 4.19 10.14
CA ASP A 97 -6.24 3.81 8.80
C ASP A 97 -6.59 5.02 7.92
N VAL A 98 -7.03 6.14 8.54
CA VAL A 98 -7.32 7.39 7.81
C VAL A 98 -6.08 7.94 7.10
N ASN A 99 -4.89 7.65 7.62
CA ASN A 99 -3.60 8.10 7.11
C ASN A 99 -2.92 7.08 6.20
N ASP A 100 -3.51 5.90 5.96
CA ASP A 100 -2.96 4.86 5.09
C ASP A 100 -2.33 5.45 3.81
N VAL A 101 -3.16 6.17 3.07
CA VAL A 101 -2.86 6.63 1.71
C VAL A 101 -1.49 7.30 1.63
N ILE A 102 -1.15 8.18 2.58
CA ILE A 102 0.11 8.94 2.55
C ILE A 102 1.33 8.05 2.80
N PHE A 103 1.24 7.10 3.72
CA PHE A 103 2.34 6.21 4.08
C PHE A 103 2.59 5.15 3.03
N TYR A 104 1.52 4.58 2.45
CA TYR A 104 1.65 3.60 1.38
C TYR A 104 2.13 4.25 0.09
N LYS A 105 1.65 5.44 -0.25
CA LYS A 105 2.05 6.15 -1.47
C LYS A 105 3.55 6.46 -1.51
N TYR A 106 4.13 6.84 -0.37
CA TYR A 106 5.53 7.22 -0.27
C TYR A 106 6.39 6.16 0.44
N PHE A 107 5.91 4.92 0.50
CA PHE A 107 6.53 3.85 1.29
C PHE A 107 8.00 3.63 0.96
N GLU A 108 8.38 3.72 -0.32
CA GLU A 108 9.77 3.51 -0.75
C GLU A 108 10.70 4.62 -0.29
N GLN A 109 10.21 5.86 -0.29
CA GLN A 109 10.95 7.02 0.18
C GLN A 109 11.16 6.96 1.70
N LEU A 110 10.32 6.22 2.43
CA LEU A 110 10.49 6.01 3.87
C LEU A 110 11.69 5.12 4.21
N SER A 111 12.14 4.23 3.31
CA SER A 111 13.26 3.33 3.59
C SER A 111 14.52 4.09 4.02
N SER A 112 14.87 5.18 3.33
CA SER A 112 16.08 5.95 3.63
C SER A 112 16.11 6.55 5.05
N PRO A 113 15.06 7.24 5.53
CA PRO A 113 14.97 7.65 6.92
C PRO A 113 15.08 6.51 7.94
N PHE A 114 14.49 5.35 7.65
CA PHE A 114 14.56 4.17 8.52
C PHE A 114 15.94 3.52 8.54
N ASP A 115 16.65 3.50 7.41
CA ASP A 115 18.01 2.98 7.33
C ASP A 115 18.99 3.85 8.14
N GLU A 116 18.92 5.18 7.96
CA GLU A 116 19.80 6.11 8.67
C GLU A 116 19.61 6.05 10.19
N VAL A 117 18.36 6.04 10.67
CA VAL A 117 18.11 5.92 12.11
C VAL A 117 18.44 4.51 12.61
N GLY A 118 18.34 3.49 11.76
CA GLY A 118 18.72 2.12 12.07
C GLY A 118 20.20 2.00 12.42
N GLU A 119 21.08 2.61 11.62
CA GLU A 119 22.53 2.68 11.91
C GLU A 119 22.80 3.37 13.25
N LYS A 120 22.13 4.49 13.53
CA LYS A 120 22.28 5.20 14.81
C LYS A 120 21.83 4.35 16.00
N PHE A 121 20.71 3.63 15.89
CA PHE A 121 20.27 2.75 16.97
C PHE A 121 21.25 1.60 17.21
N ILE A 122 21.89 1.06 16.17
CA ILE A 122 22.98 0.08 16.31
C ILE A 122 24.14 0.70 17.11
N ASP A 123 24.54 1.93 16.80
CA ASP A 123 25.59 2.62 17.56
C ASP A 123 25.21 2.85 19.02
N LEU A 124 23.96 3.23 19.30
CA LEU A 124 23.46 3.39 20.68
C LEU A 124 23.52 2.08 21.46
N GLU A 125 23.14 0.97 20.83
CA GLU A 125 23.20 -0.37 21.42
C GLU A 125 24.63 -0.80 21.74
N LEU A 126 25.55 -0.64 20.78
CA LEU A 126 26.97 -0.99 20.95
C LEU A 126 27.63 -0.18 22.07
N ASN A 127 27.23 1.09 22.23
CA ASN A 127 27.75 1.99 23.24
C ASN A 127 27.03 1.91 24.59
N LYS A 128 25.93 1.14 24.69
CA LYS A 128 25.07 1.07 25.88
C LYS A 128 24.58 2.46 26.33
N ALA A 129 24.08 3.22 25.35
CA ALA A 129 23.55 4.55 25.56
C ALA A 129 22.39 4.57 26.56
N LYS A 130 22.10 5.75 27.12
CA LYS A 130 20.98 5.93 28.04
C LYS A 130 19.66 6.07 27.26
N LEU A 131 18.55 5.76 27.93
CA LEU A 131 17.21 5.75 27.31
C LEU A 131 16.81 7.09 26.67
N ASP A 132 17.26 8.22 27.21
CA ASP A 132 17.00 9.57 26.67
C ASP A 132 17.64 9.80 25.30
N GLU A 133 18.76 9.14 25.01
CA GLU A 133 19.40 9.19 23.69
C GLU A 133 18.54 8.47 22.63
N TYR A 134 17.93 7.33 22.99
CA TYR A 134 16.98 6.64 22.13
C TYR A 134 15.71 7.47 21.90
N GLU A 135 15.15 8.09 22.95
CA GLU A 135 13.97 8.96 22.82
C GLU A 135 14.25 10.17 21.91
N THR A 136 15.48 10.69 21.95
CA THR A 136 15.93 11.77 21.05
C THR A 136 15.93 11.31 19.59
N GLU A 137 16.49 10.14 19.26
CA GLU A 137 16.48 9.62 17.89
C GLU A 137 15.08 9.23 17.41
N ILE A 138 14.21 8.74 18.29
CA ILE A 138 12.77 8.53 17.98
C ILE A 138 12.11 9.85 17.58
N GLY A 139 12.36 10.94 18.33
CA GLY A 139 11.86 12.27 18.03
C GLY A 139 12.36 12.80 16.68
N ASN A 140 13.66 12.60 16.41
CA ASN A 140 14.29 12.98 15.14
C ASN A 140 13.68 12.22 13.95
N LEU A 141 13.47 10.90 14.09
CA LEU A 141 12.82 10.09 13.06
C LEU A 141 11.40 10.58 12.78
N ASN A 142 10.60 10.83 13.83
CA ASN A 142 9.23 11.33 13.70
C ASN A 142 9.21 12.64 12.89
N LEU A 143 10.05 13.60 13.24
CA LEU A 143 10.14 14.89 12.55
C LEU A 143 10.60 14.71 11.09
N LYS A 144 11.59 13.87 10.85
CA LYS A 144 12.13 13.62 9.51
C LYS A 144 11.09 13.01 8.59
N ILE A 145 10.33 12.03 9.06
CA ILE A 145 9.27 11.38 8.29
C ILE A 145 8.15 12.37 7.99
N LYS A 146 7.73 13.17 8.98
CA LYS A 146 6.74 14.25 8.77
C LYS A 146 7.17 15.24 7.70
N ASN A 147 8.42 15.69 7.76
CA ASN A 147 8.97 16.64 6.78
C ASN A 147 9.05 16.01 5.39
N LEU A 148 9.55 14.78 5.28
CA LEU A 148 9.62 14.05 4.01
C LEU A 148 8.24 13.90 3.36
N LEU A 149 7.24 13.42 4.11
CA LEU A 149 5.89 13.25 3.60
C LEU A 149 5.27 14.58 3.16
N LYS A 150 5.55 15.66 3.91
CA LYS A 150 5.13 17.02 3.54
C LYS A 150 5.81 17.49 2.24
N GLU A 151 7.12 17.34 2.12
CA GLU A 151 7.86 17.73 0.91
C GLU A 151 7.38 16.97 -0.33
N LEU A 152 7.21 15.66 -0.21
CA LEU A 152 6.72 14.81 -1.31
C LEU A 152 5.30 15.22 -1.74
N SER A 153 4.43 15.55 -0.78
CA SER A 153 3.08 16.04 -1.10
C SER A 153 3.09 17.40 -1.83
N ILE A 154 4.04 18.28 -1.51
CA ILE A 154 4.18 19.59 -2.16
C ILE A 154 4.75 19.42 -3.57
N GLN A 155 5.79 18.60 -3.75
CA GLN A 155 6.44 18.36 -5.04
C GLN A 155 5.48 17.80 -6.09
N GLU A 156 4.55 16.94 -5.68
CA GLU A 156 3.50 16.45 -6.58
C GLU A 156 2.52 17.54 -7.01
N THR A 157 2.22 18.48 -6.11
CA THR A 157 1.34 19.61 -6.39
C THR A 157 1.99 20.59 -7.37
N SER A 158 3.32 20.75 -7.34
CA SER A 158 4.08 21.62 -8.27
C SER A 158 4.39 20.96 -9.61
N ASN A 159 4.59 19.64 -9.67
CA ASN A 159 4.83 18.93 -10.94
C ASN A 159 3.57 18.83 -11.84
N THR A 160 2.43 19.36 -11.40
CA THR A 160 1.20 19.46 -12.18
C THR A 160 1.06 20.77 -12.98
N GLU A 161 2.04 21.68 -12.96
CA GLU A 161 1.97 23.00 -13.61
C GLU A 161 2.37 23.05 -15.11
N SER A 162 2.22 21.98 -15.88
CA SER A 162 2.18 22.09 -17.35
C SER A 162 0.81 21.70 -17.89
N MET A 163 0.06 22.77 -18.21
CA MET A 163 -1.35 22.83 -18.65
C MET A 163 -2.39 22.49 -17.57
N GLU A 164 -2.47 23.32 -16.52
CA GLU A 164 -3.70 23.41 -15.72
C GLU A 164 -4.82 24.10 -16.52
N PHE A 165 -5.83 23.33 -16.90
CA PHE A 165 -7.20 23.81 -17.14
C PHE A 165 -8.01 23.64 -15.84
N PRO A 166 -9.04 24.47 -15.61
CA PRO A 166 -9.44 24.89 -14.28
C PRO A 166 -9.82 23.68 -13.42
N LYS A 167 -9.05 23.46 -12.35
CA LYS A 167 -9.56 22.77 -11.17
C LYS A 167 -10.87 23.47 -10.82
N LEU A 168 -11.98 22.74 -10.84
CA LEU A 168 -13.12 23.15 -10.03
C LEU A 168 -12.56 23.36 -8.63
N LYS A 169 -12.41 24.62 -8.22
CA LYS A 169 -12.17 24.98 -6.83
C LYS A 169 -13.41 24.54 -6.08
N LEU A 170 -13.42 23.27 -5.68
CA LEU A 170 -14.34 22.80 -4.66
C LEU A 170 -13.94 23.57 -3.40
N LYS A 171 -14.82 24.49 -3.00
CA LYS A 171 -14.72 25.21 -1.73
C LYS A 171 -14.45 24.19 -0.63
N ASP A 172 -13.65 24.60 0.35
CA ASP A 172 -13.50 23.90 1.61
C ASP A 172 -14.86 23.32 2.08
N SER A 173 -14.84 22.04 2.46
CA SER A 173 -15.96 21.19 2.93
C SER A 173 -17.01 20.70 1.91
N THR A 174 -16.63 19.97 0.86
CA THR A 174 -17.55 18.91 0.37
C THR A 174 -17.43 17.71 1.32
N MET A 175 -18.46 17.45 2.12
CA MET A 175 -18.53 16.19 2.86
C MET A 175 -18.48 15.03 1.88
N ILE A 176 -17.55 14.11 2.11
CA ILE A 176 -17.46 12.85 1.36
C ILE A 176 -18.49 11.93 2.00
N ASP A 177 -19.50 11.54 1.24
CA ASP A 177 -20.57 10.67 1.73
C ASP A 177 -20.08 9.22 1.88
N TYR A 178 -19.30 8.74 0.89
CA TYR A 178 -18.74 7.39 0.89
C TYR A 178 -17.29 7.38 0.44
N LYS A 179 -16.48 6.51 1.05
CA LYS A 179 -15.10 6.24 0.69
C LYS A 179 -14.93 4.76 0.42
N PHE A 180 -14.50 4.41 -0.78
CA PHE A 180 -14.26 3.02 -1.17
C PHE A 180 -12.80 2.79 -1.53
N LYS A 181 -12.21 1.72 -1.02
CA LYS A 181 -10.88 1.23 -1.36
C LYS A 181 -10.99 0.16 -2.44
N ILE A 182 -10.26 0.33 -3.54
CA ILE A 182 -10.08 -0.71 -4.55
C ILE A 182 -8.61 -1.02 -4.81
N ILE A 183 -8.32 -2.28 -5.12
CA ILE A 183 -6.98 -2.74 -5.53
C ILE A 183 -6.96 -3.06 -7.02
N VAL A 184 -5.87 -2.72 -7.70
CA VAL A 184 -5.67 -3.01 -9.13
C VAL A 184 -4.53 -4.01 -9.28
N LEU A 185 -4.81 -5.14 -9.92
CA LEU A 185 -3.97 -6.33 -9.97
C LEU A 185 -3.78 -6.83 -11.41
N GLY A 186 -2.73 -7.62 -11.63
CA GLY A 186 -2.34 -8.12 -12.94
C GLY A 186 -0.83 -8.06 -13.17
N ASP A 187 -0.38 -8.64 -14.27
CA ASP A 187 1.05 -8.80 -14.58
C ASP A 187 1.80 -7.45 -14.74
N PRO A 188 3.13 -7.45 -14.63
CA PRO A 188 3.94 -6.28 -14.99
C PRO A 188 3.70 -5.85 -16.44
N GLY A 189 3.67 -4.54 -16.70
CA GLY A 189 3.55 -4.02 -18.06
C GLY A 189 2.16 -4.09 -18.71
N VAL A 190 1.15 -4.66 -18.05
CA VAL A 190 -0.24 -4.69 -18.58
C VAL A 190 -0.90 -3.30 -18.62
N GLY A 191 -0.36 -2.33 -17.86
CA GLY A 191 -0.78 -0.93 -17.89
C GLY A 191 -1.67 -0.48 -16.74
N LYS A 192 -1.63 -1.15 -15.57
CA LYS A 192 -2.34 -0.76 -14.34
C LYS A 192 -2.11 0.71 -13.97
N THR A 193 -0.85 1.10 -13.78
CA THR A 193 -0.46 2.48 -13.47
C THR A 193 -0.93 3.48 -14.52
N SER A 194 -0.86 3.11 -15.81
CA SER A 194 -1.31 3.96 -16.91
C SER A 194 -2.83 4.13 -16.92
N LEU A 195 -3.60 3.09 -16.59
CA LEU A 195 -5.06 3.19 -16.43
C LEU A 195 -5.42 4.11 -15.27
N ILE A 196 -4.75 3.95 -14.13
CA ILE A 196 -4.98 4.78 -12.94
C ILE A 196 -4.63 6.23 -13.23
N LEU A 197 -3.48 6.49 -13.86
CA LEU A 197 -3.05 7.83 -14.26
C LEU A 197 -4.01 8.46 -15.29
N ARG A 198 -4.50 7.65 -16.25
CA ARG A 198 -5.51 8.10 -17.22
C ARG A 198 -6.83 8.43 -16.52
N TYR A 199 -7.23 7.66 -15.53
CA TYR A 199 -8.46 7.95 -14.79
C TYR A 199 -8.34 9.19 -13.90
N THR A 200 -7.26 9.29 -13.12
CA THR A 200 -7.06 10.30 -12.08
C THR A 200 -6.63 11.64 -12.66
N ASN A 201 -5.67 11.64 -13.59
CA ASN A 201 -5.06 12.85 -14.14
C ASN A 201 -5.34 13.08 -15.63
N ASN A 202 -6.13 12.21 -16.28
CA ASN A 202 -6.30 12.20 -17.74
C ASN A 202 -4.96 12.26 -18.51
N ALA A 203 -3.94 11.58 -17.97
CA ALA A 203 -2.58 11.60 -18.49
C ALA A 203 -2.12 10.20 -18.89
N PHE A 204 -1.12 10.14 -19.76
CA PHE A 204 -0.49 8.89 -20.19
C PHE A 204 1.01 9.10 -20.42
N ARG A 205 1.84 8.21 -19.89
CA ARG A 205 3.29 8.20 -20.10
C ARG A 205 3.66 7.06 -21.03
N ARG A 206 4.45 7.35 -22.07
CA ARG A 206 4.94 6.35 -23.05
C ARG A 206 6.10 5.51 -22.52
N SER A 207 6.92 6.08 -21.64
CA SER A 207 8.03 5.37 -21.00
C SER A 207 7.50 4.39 -19.95
N TYR A 208 7.87 3.12 -20.06
CA TYR A 208 7.58 2.13 -19.04
C TYR A 208 8.55 2.31 -17.87
N ILE A 209 7.99 2.60 -16.69
CA ILE A 209 8.70 2.58 -15.42
C ILE A 209 7.98 1.53 -14.57
N PRO A 210 8.64 0.42 -14.18
CA PRO A 210 8.01 -0.58 -13.34
C PRO A 210 7.54 0.04 -12.01
N THR A 211 6.31 -0.26 -11.59
CA THR A 211 5.87 0.02 -10.22
C THR A 211 6.72 -0.83 -9.29
N LEU A 212 7.46 -0.14 -8.41
CA LEU A 212 8.11 -0.75 -7.28
C LEU A 212 7.14 -0.57 -6.08
N GLY A 213 6.94 -1.65 -5.31
CA GLY A 213 6.01 -1.63 -4.17
C GLY A 213 4.53 -1.35 -4.52
N VAL A 214 3.98 -0.29 -3.93
CA VAL A 214 2.57 0.12 -4.02
C VAL A 214 2.48 1.63 -4.27
N HIS A 215 1.56 2.04 -5.12
CA HIS A 215 1.22 3.45 -5.31
C HIS A 215 -0.27 3.67 -5.05
N VAL A 216 -0.61 4.68 -4.25
CA VAL A 216 -2.00 5.00 -3.93
C VAL A 216 -2.39 6.32 -4.59
N SER A 217 -3.50 6.27 -5.32
CA SER A 217 -4.14 7.44 -5.92
C SER A 217 -5.59 7.52 -5.45
N ASP A 218 -6.18 8.70 -5.44
CA ASP A 218 -7.60 8.85 -5.16
C ASP A 218 -8.29 9.74 -6.19
N LYS A 219 -9.61 9.57 -6.31
CA LYS A 219 -10.45 10.46 -7.10
C LYS A 219 -11.80 10.64 -6.42
N ILE A 220 -12.16 11.90 -6.19
CA ILE A 220 -13.47 12.29 -5.70
C ILE A 220 -14.35 12.63 -6.90
N PHE A 221 -15.54 12.08 -6.93
CA PHE A 221 -16.55 12.35 -7.94
C PHE A 221 -17.95 12.16 -7.38
N LYS A 222 -18.96 12.58 -8.13
CA LYS A 222 -20.35 12.53 -7.71
C LYS A 222 -21.09 11.46 -8.51
N ILE A 223 -21.83 10.60 -7.82
CA ILE A 223 -22.77 9.65 -8.42
C ILE A 223 -24.17 10.09 -7.95
N ASN A 224 -25.00 10.55 -8.88
CA ASN A 224 -26.26 11.23 -8.58
C ASN A 224 -26.05 12.42 -7.64
N ASP A 225 -26.61 12.36 -6.42
CA ASP A 225 -26.44 13.37 -5.38
C ASP A 225 -25.38 13.03 -4.33
N THR A 226 -24.72 11.88 -4.45
CA THR A 226 -23.76 11.35 -3.48
C THR A 226 -22.31 11.62 -3.92
N VAL A 227 -21.50 12.17 -3.01
CA VAL A 227 -20.06 12.41 -3.20
C VAL A 227 -19.27 11.19 -2.75
N ILE A 228 -18.57 10.57 -3.70
CA ILE A 228 -17.79 9.35 -3.48
C ILE A 228 -16.30 9.62 -3.68
N GLN A 229 -15.48 9.16 -2.73
CA GLN A 229 -14.04 9.08 -2.87
C GLN A 229 -13.63 7.64 -3.17
N LEU A 230 -13.06 7.40 -4.35
CA LEU A 230 -12.46 6.12 -4.71
C LEU A 230 -10.95 6.18 -4.46
N VAL A 231 -10.47 5.37 -3.51
CA VAL A 231 -9.05 5.20 -3.19
C VAL A 231 -8.54 3.96 -3.92
N ILE A 232 -7.60 4.18 -4.82
CA ILE A 232 -7.13 3.21 -5.81
C ILE A 232 -5.70 2.82 -5.50
N TRP A 233 -5.49 1.53 -5.25
CA TRP A 233 -4.20 0.96 -4.91
C TRP A 233 -3.59 0.25 -6.13
N ASP A 234 -2.56 0.84 -6.72
CA ASP A 234 -1.75 0.25 -7.78
C ASP A 234 -0.69 -0.67 -7.15
N LEU A 235 -0.84 -1.98 -7.36
CA LEU A 235 0.06 -2.97 -6.78
C LEU A 235 1.09 -3.45 -7.80
N ALA A 236 2.35 -3.58 -7.40
CA ALA A 236 3.38 -4.14 -8.27
C ALA A 236 3.04 -5.59 -8.69
N GLY A 237 2.98 -5.82 -10.00
CA GLY A 237 2.65 -7.14 -10.57
C GLY A 237 3.80 -8.16 -10.53
N GLN A 238 4.98 -7.80 -10.02
CA GLN A 238 6.16 -8.68 -10.06
C GLN A 238 6.06 -9.75 -8.96
N GLN A 239 6.37 -11.00 -9.29
CA GLN A 239 6.22 -12.12 -8.35
C GLN A 239 7.01 -11.96 -7.05
N LYS A 240 8.18 -11.31 -7.08
CA LYS A 240 9.00 -11.04 -5.88
C LYS A 240 8.30 -10.21 -4.79
N PHE A 241 7.18 -9.55 -5.11
CA PHE A 241 6.37 -8.79 -4.15
C PHE A 241 5.13 -9.53 -3.66
N SER A 242 4.94 -10.82 -3.99
CA SER A 242 3.74 -11.60 -3.64
C SER A 242 3.42 -11.59 -2.15
N THR A 243 4.42 -11.80 -1.30
CA THR A 243 4.25 -11.79 0.16
C THR A 243 3.85 -10.41 0.70
N MET A 244 4.36 -9.33 0.11
CA MET A 244 3.98 -7.96 0.49
C MET A 244 2.57 -7.61 0.00
N ARG A 245 2.15 -8.11 -1.18
CA ARG A 245 0.86 -7.78 -1.79
C ARG A 245 -0.35 -8.09 -0.90
N HIS A 246 -0.33 -9.23 -0.21
CA HIS A 246 -1.46 -9.64 0.64
C HIS A 246 -1.80 -8.63 1.74
N GLN A 247 -0.80 -7.91 2.25
CA GLN A 247 -1.00 -6.86 3.25
C GLN A 247 -1.83 -5.69 2.70
N PHE A 248 -1.77 -5.44 1.39
CA PHE A 248 -2.51 -4.35 0.75
C PHE A 248 -3.94 -4.73 0.38
N TYR A 249 -4.26 -6.02 0.33
CA TYR A 249 -5.61 -6.49 -0.01
C TYR A 249 -6.58 -6.24 1.16
N VAL A 250 -6.10 -6.29 2.40
CA VAL A 250 -6.93 -6.10 3.60
C VAL A 250 -7.71 -4.79 3.55
N GLY A 251 -9.03 -4.89 3.79
CA GLY A 251 -9.95 -3.75 3.80
C GLY A 251 -10.28 -3.19 2.42
N SER A 252 -10.01 -3.93 1.35
CA SER A 252 -10.49 -3.54 0.00
C SER A 252 -11.97 -3.83 -0.12
N ASP A 253 -12.73 -2.87 -0.63
CA ASP A 253 -14.15 -3.01 -0.92
C ASP A 253 -14.37 -3.61 -2.31
N GLY A 254 -13.43 -3.38 -3.23
CA GLY A 254 -13.45 -3.93 -4.59
C GLY A 254 -12.07 -4.18 -5.19
N PHE A 255 -12.04 -4.85 -6.35
CA PHE A 255 -10.80 -5.11 -7.08
C PHE A 255 -10.98 -4.99 -8.60
N ILE A 256 -9.86 -4.77 -9.29
CA ILE A 256 -9.79 -4.76 -10.75
C ILE A 256 -8.64 -5.67 -11.19
N LEU A 257 -8.94 -6.65 -12.04
CA LEU A 257 -7.95 -7.51 -12.69
C LEU A 257 -7.67 -6.98 -14.09
N VAL A 258 -6.40 -6.69 -14.39
CA VAL A 258 -5.98 -6.14 -15.67
C VAL A 258 -5.06 -7.10 -16.40
N PHE A 259 -5.35 -7.36 -17.66
CA PHE A 259 -4.43 -8.01 -18.60
C PHE A 259 -4.23 -7.17 -19.85
N ASP A 260 -3.26 -7.54 -20.67
CA ASP A 260 -2.95 -6.90 -21.94
C ASP A 260 -3.50 -7.74 -23.09
N LEU A 261 -4.37 -7.15 -23.91
CA LEU A 261 -5.00 -7.81 -25.07
C LEU A 261 -3.99 -8.31 -26.12
N THR A 262 -2.74 -7.84 -26.08
CA THR A 262 -1.66 -8.26 -26.97
C THR A 262 -0.76 -9.35 -26.36
N ASN A 263 -0.93 -9.68 -25.08
CA ASN A 263 -0.07 -10.61 -24.33
C ASN A 263 -0.87 -11.78 -23.72
N PRO A 264 -0.92 -12.95 -24.40
CA PRO A 264 -1.63 -14.14 -23.93
C PRO A 264 -1.22 -14.62 -22.54
N THR A 265 0.06 -14.51 -22.18
CA THR A 265 0.55 -14.92 -20.85
C THR A 265 -0.09 -14.09 -19.74
N SER A 266 -0.28 -12.79 -19.96
CA SER A 266 -0.96 -11.94 -18.97
C SER A 266 -2.44 -12.30 -18.78
N PHE A 267 -3.07 -12.86 -19.81
CA PHE A 267 -4.45 -13.35 -19.76
C PHE A 267 -4.54 -14.69 -19.02
N GLU A 268 -3.64 -15.63 -19.31
CA GLU A 268 -3.54 -16.92 -18.61
C GLU A 268 -3.30 -16.74 -17.10
N ASN A 269 -2.48 -15.76 -16.73
CA ASN A 269 -2.17 -15.46 -15.33
C ASN A 269 -3.34 -14.85 -14.54
N LEU A 270 -4.42 -14.39 -15.18
CA LEU A 270 -5.57 -13.79 -14.47
C LEU A 270 -6.19 -14.74 -13.45
N SER A 271 -6.27 -16.03 -13.76
CA SER A 271 -6.81 -17.03 -12.84
C SER A 271 -5.97 -17.11 -11.56
N ASN A 272 -4.65 -16.99 -11.66
CA ASN A 272 -3.77 -16.97 -10.50
C ASN A 272 -4.00 -15.70 -9.66
N TRP A 273 -4.11 -14.55 -10.31
CA TRP A 273 -4.42 -13.28 -9.62
C TRP A 273 -5.77 -13.32 -8.91
N PHE A 274 -6.78 -13.95 -9.52
CA PHE A 274 -8.09 -14.12 -8.91
C PHE A 274 -8.05 -15.10 -7.73
N LEU A 275 -7.32 -16.22 -7.85
CA LEU A 275 -7.12 -17.16 -6.75
C LEU A 275 -6.43 -16.49 -5.54
N ASP A 276 -5.44 -15.63 -5.77
CA ASP A 276 -4.80 -14.86 -4.70
C ASP A 276 -5.81 -13.97 -3.95
N ILE A 277 -6.71 -13.31 -4.68
CA ILE A 277 -7.80 -12.51 -4.10
C ILE A 277 -8.75 -13.41 -3.31
N GLN A 278 -9.24 -14.49 -3.93
CA GLN A 278 -10.16 -15.42 -3.26
C GLN A 278 -9.56 -15.99 -1.99
N ASN A 279 -8.28 -16.35 -1.99
CA ASN A 279 -7.55 -16.83 -0.81
C ASN A 279 -7.52 -15.82 0.33
N GLN A 280 -7.39 -14.53 0.01
CA GLN A 280 -7.38 -13.46 1.01
C GLN A 280 -8.77 -13.16 1.59
N PHE A 281 -9.83 -13.29 0.78
CA PHE A 281 -11.20 -12.94 1.17
C PHE A 281 -12.10 -14.17 1.44
N LYS A 282 -11.52 -15.36 1.69
CA LYS A 282 -12.28 -16.62 1.87
C LYS A 282 -13.40 -16.54 2.90
N ASP A 283 -13.20 -15.78 3.97
CA ASP A 283 -14.14 -15.66 5.09
C ASP A 283 -15.08 -14.43 4.98
N GLN A 284 -15.07 -13.73 3.84
CA GLN A 284 -15.84 -12.50 3.63
C GLN A 284 -16.87 -12.68 2.51
N THR A 285 -17.88 -11.80 2.48
CA THR A 285 -18.78 -11.69 1.34
C THR A 285 -18.00 -11.48 0.04
N PRO A 286 -18.47 -12.03 -1.10
CA PRO A 286 -17.79 -11.87 -2.39
C PRO A 286 -17.50 -10.39 -2.67
N ILE A 287 -16.21 -10.07 -2.75
CA ILE A 287 -15.74 -8.72 -3.05
C ILE A 287 -16.07 -8.36 -4.51
N ILE A 288 -16.54 -7.13 -4.74
CA ILE A 288 -16.95 -6.68 -6.07
C ILE A 288 -15.72 -6.54 -6.97
N GLY A 289 -15.77 -7.10 -8.18
CA GLY A 289 -14.62 -7.08 -9.07
C GLY A 289 -14.94 -7.02 -10.55
N TYR A 290 -13.96 -6.57 -11.32
CA TYR A 290 -14.03 -6.48 -12.78
C TYR A 290 -12.75 -7.00 -13.44
N VAL A 291 -12.90 -7.58 -14.63
CA VAL A 291 -11.79 -7.95 -15.52
C VAL A 291 -11.67 -6.92 -16.64
N ILE A 292 -10.45 -6.42 -16.86
CA ILE A 292 -10.13 -5.43 -17.86
C ILE A 292 -9.11 -5.97 -18.86
N GLY A 293 -9.48 -5.97 -20.14
CA GLY A 293 -8.54 -6.15 -21.26
C GLY A 293 -8.01 -4.79 -21.71
N ASN A 294 -6.79 -4.44 -21.33
CA ASN A 294 -6.18 -3.16 -21.69
C ASN A 294 -5.47 -3.23 -23.05
N LYS A 295 -5.10 -2.06 -23.57
CA LYS A 295 -4.39 -1.86 -24.85
C LYS A 295 -5.21 -2.24 -26.09
N CYS A 296 -6.53 -2.06 -26.04
CA CYS A 296 -7.40 -2.32 -27.18
C CYS A 296 -7.16 -1.37 -28.37
N ASP A 297 -6.38 -0.30 -28.18
CA ASP A 297 -5.90 0.57 -29.25
C ASP A 297 -4.89 -0.11 -30.20
N LEU A 298 -4.29 -1.23 -29.79
CA LEU A 298 -3.32 -1.98 -30.60
C LEU A 298 -4.01 -3.05 -31.48
N GLU A 299 -5.06 -2.69 -32.21
CA GLU A 299 -5.97 -3.61 -32.92
C GLU A 299 -5.23 -4.68 -33.76
N GLY A 300 -4.15 -4.31 -34.46
CA GLY A 300 -3.35 -5.24 -35.27
C GLY A 300 -2.48 -6.23 -34.49
N ASN A 301 -2.28 -5.99 -33.19
CA ASN A 301 -1.45 -6.82 -32.30
C ASN A 301 -2.29 -7.59 -31.27
N ILE A 302 -3.60 -7.42 -31.25
CA ILE A 302 -4.49 -8.14 -30.33
C ILE A 302 -4.36 -9.65 -30.57
N ARG A 303 -4.10 -10.40 -29.50
CA ARG A 303 -3.95 -11.86 -29.51
C ARG A 303 -5.07 -12.58 -28.75
N ILE A 304 -5.81 -11.86 -27.91
CA ILE A 304 -6.94 -12.40 -27.14
C ILE A 304 -8.24 -11.86 -27.72
N LYS A 305 -9.15 -12.76 -28.09
CA LYS A 305 -10.49 -12.38 -28.57
C LYS A 305 -11.37 -11.94 -27.41
N SER A 306 -12.23 -10.95 -27.67
CA SER A 306 -13.18 -10.42 -26.69
C SER A 306 -14.09 -11.52 -26.13
N GLU A 307 -14.49 -12.48 -26.95
CA GLU A 307 -15.33 -13.62 -26.56
C GLU A 307 -14.64 -14.49 -25.50
N ASN A 308 -13.37 -14.83 -25.70
CA ASN A 308 -12.61 -15.65 -24.75
C ASN A 308 -12.44 -14.92 -23.42
N ALA A 309 -12.20 -13.61 -23.46
CA ALA A 309 -12.05 -12.81 -22.25
C ALA A 309 -13.37 -12.68 -21.47
N LYS A 310 -14.50 -12.53 -22.17
CA LYS A 310 -15.84 -12.59 -21.57
C LYS A 310 -16.15 -13.94 -20.95
N GLU A 311 -15.78 -15.03 -21.63
CA GLU A 311 -16.00 -16.39 -21.13
C GLU A 311 -15.22 -16.61 -19.82
N LEU A 312 -13.93 -16.27 -19.80
CA LEU A 312 -13.12 -16.34 -18.58
C LEU A 312 -13.70 -15.50 -17.45
N ALA A 313 -14.05 -14.23 -17.72
CA ALA A 313 -14.64 -13.36 -16.71
C ALA A 313 -15.96 -13.94 -16.15
N GLY A 314 -16.80 -14.52 -17.01
CA GLY A 314 -18.01 -15.24 -16.61
C GLY A 314 -17.73 -16.44 -15.70
N TYR A 315 -16.71 -17.26 -15.98
CA TYR A 315 -16.28 -18.34 -15.08
C TYR A 315 -15.79 -17.83 -13.73
N LEU A 316 -15.19 -16.65 -13.68
CA LEU A 316 -14.77 -15.99 -12.44
C LEU A 316 -15.93 -15.25 -11.74
N ASN A 317 -17.13 -15.23 -12.33
CA ASN A 317 -18.29 -14.44 -11.90
C ASN A 317 -17.99 -12.93 -11.83
N LEU A 318 -17.27 -12.41 -12.82
CA LEU A 318 -16.89 -11.02 -12.98
C LEU A 318 -17.35 -10.47 -14.32
N ASP A 319 -17.59 -9.16 -14.37
CA ASP A 319 -17.84 -8.46 -15.63
C ASP A 319 -16.53 -8.16 -16.37
N PHE A 320 -16.61 -8.10 -17.71
CA PHE A 320 -15.48 -7.81 -18.58
C PHE A 320 -15.66 -6.52 -19.37
N ILE A 321 -14.60 -5.73 -19.48
CA ILE A 321 -14.54 -4.55 -20.36
C ILE A 321 -13.16 -4.37 -21.00
N GLU A 322 -13.15 -3.95 -22.26
CA GLU A 322 -11.93 -3.55 -22.95
C GLU A 322 -11.63 -2.08 -22.75
N THR A 323 -10.38 -1.74 -22.45
CA THR A 323 -9.93 -0.38 -22.20
C THR A 323 -8.66 -0.04 -22.97
N SER A 324 -8.40 1.25 -23.08
CA SER A 324 -7.12 1.76 -23.57
C SER A 324 -6.70 2.92 -22.70
N ALA A 325 -5.63 2.72 -21.92
CA ALA A 325 -4.99 3.81 -21.17
C ALA A 325 -4.46 4.91 -22.11
N LEU A 326 -4.05 4.55 -23.34
CA LEU A 326 -3.56 5.50 -24.33
C LEU A 326 -4.65 6.44 -24.83
N SER A 327 -5.75 5.89 -25.38
CA SER A 327 -6.85 6.68 -25.94
C SER A 327 -7.85 7.17 -24.89
N GLY A 328 -7.86 6.57 -23.70
CA GLY A 328 -8.85 6.82 -22.65
C GLY A 328 -10.15 6.03 -22.83
N LYS A 329 -10.27 5.21 -23.88
CA LYS A 329 -11.47 4.39 -24.15
C LYS A 329 -11.82 3.54 -22.92
N ASN A 330 -13.07 3.68 -22.47
CA ASN A 330 -13.67 2.97 -21.33
C ASN A 330 -12.96 3.11 -19.96
N VAL A 331 -11.91 3.93 -19.84
CA VAL A 331 -11.17 4.06 -18.58
C VAL A 331 -12.02 4.74 -17.51
N ALA A 332 -12.65 5.88 -17.80
CA ALA A 332 -13.56 6.50 -16.83
C ALA A 332 -14.75 5.58 -16.50
N LYS A 333 -15.29 4.92 -17.52
CA LYS A 333 -16.46 4.03 -17.39
C LYS A 333 -16.23 2.94 -16.35
N ILE A 334 -15.10 2.22 -16.40
CA ILE A 334 -14.88 1.10 -15.49
C ILE A 334 -14.69 1.52 -14.03
N PHE A 335 -13.98 2.62 -13.79
CA PHE A 335 -13.81 3.15 -12.42
C PHE A 335 -15.12 3.75 -11.87
N THR A 336 -15.98 4.31 -12.72
CA THR A 336 -17.32 4.71 -12.31
C THR A 336 -18.18 3.47 -12.01
N GLN A 337 -18.19 2.46 -12.89
CA GLN A 337 -19.00 1.25 -12.72
C GLN A 337 -18.66 0.50 -11.43
N ILE A 338 -17.38 0.32 -11.10
CA ILE A 338 -17.01 -0.32 -9.84
C ILE A 338 -17.49 0.48 -8.63
N ALA A 339 -17.37 1.81 -8.66
CA ALA A 339 -17.86 2.64 -7.56
C ALA A 339 -19.40 2.63 -7.43
N GLU A 340 -20.13 2.59 -8.54
CA GLU A 340 -21.59 2.43 -8.54
C GLU A 340 -21.99 1.09 -7.93
N SER A 341 -21.33 0.00 -8.32
CA SER A 341 -21.57 -1.34 -7.78
C SER A 341 -21.27 -1.41 -6.27
N LEU A 342 -20.16 -0.81 -5.84
CA LEU A 342 -19.78 -0.72 -4.43
C LEU A 342 -20.79 0.11 -3.62
N TYR A 343 -21.18 1.26 -4.16
CA TYR A 343 -22.18 2.12 -3.54
C TYR A 343 -23.51 1.38 -3.36
N LYS A 344 -23.99 0.72 -4.42
CA LYS A 344 -25.22 -0.08 -4.40
C LYS A 344 -25.15 -1.18 -3.34
N SER A 345 -24.06 -1.95 -3.31
CA SER A 345 -23.86 -3.03 -2.34
C SER A 345 -23.72 -2.54 -0.90
N PHE A 346 -23.39 -1.27 -0.68
CA PHE A 346 -23.32 -0.70 0.66
C PHE A 346 -24.69 -0.18 1.14
N THR A 347 -25.54 0.25 0.20
CA THR A 347 -26.87 0.83 0.50
C THR A 347 -28.01 -0.18 0.50
N GLU A 348 -27.86 -1.31 -0.19
CA GLU A 348 -28.80 -2.44 -0.22
C GLU A 348 -28.36 -3.53 0.77
#